data_AF-V4HDZ5-F1
#
_entry.id   AF-V4HDZ5-F1
#
_cell.length_a   1.000
_cell.length_b   1.000
_cell.length_c   1.000
_cell.angle_alpha   90.00
_cell.angle_beta   90.00
_cell.angle_gamma   90.00
#
_symmetry.space_group_name_H-M   'P 1'
#
loop_
_entity.id
_entity.type
_entity.pdbx_description
1 polymer ?
#
loop_
_entity_poly.entity_id
_entity_poly.type
_entity_poly.pdbx_seq_one_letter_code
_entity_poly.pdbx_strand_id
1 'polypeptide(L)'
;MAPIAPLTYALFALAVGVTLVPVVYWVSRDAAARGSSSPSLWGAFTAVSGVVGLYYLLVYAPRNERSVPPSRGERAAATVVVADVGAMLVGALLAPPDPFTQLVWWLPSVVLLLPVAYPLVYRQGYRRLPVVGSV
;
A
#
# COMPACT_ATOMS: atom_id res chain seq x y z
N MET A 1 -2.72 3.71 37.30
CA MET A 1 -3.16 3.27 35.96
C MET A 1 -2.07 3.69 34.97
N ALA A 2 -1.31 2.73 34.43
CA ALA A 2 -0.11 3.01 33.64
C ALA A 2 -0.46 3.70 32.29
N PRO A 3 0.44 4.56 31.74
CA PRO A 3 0.22 5.33 30.50
C PRO A 3 0.22 4.49 29.21
N ILE A 4 -0.11 3.20 29.29
CA ILE A 4 -0.05 2.24 28.19
C ILE A 4 -1.19 2.49 27.19
N ALA A 5 -2.39 2.84 27.67
CA ALA A 5 -3.56 3.02 26.80
C ALA A 5 -3.39 4.17 25.78
N PRO A 6 -2.93 5.39 26.14
CA PRO A 6 -2.69 6.45 25.17
C PRO A 6 -1.69 6.08 24.08
N LEU A 7 -0.58 5.41 24.45
CA LEU A 7 0.44 4.99 23.50
C LEU A 7 -0.10 3.96 22.50
N THR A 8 -0.83 2.96 22.99
CA THR A 8 -1.43 1.94 22.11
C THR A 8 -2.42 2.56 21.12
N TYR A 9 -3.28 3.49 21.57
CA TYR A 9 -4.19 4.20 20.66
C TYR A 9 -3.45 5.06 19.65
N ALA A 10 -2.37 5.74 20.04
CA ALA A 10 -1.55 6.52 19.14
C ALA A 10 -0.87 5.64 18.07
N LEU A 11 -0.33 4.48 18.46
CA LEU A 11 0.27 3.52 17.53
C LEU A 11 -0.78 2.91 16.59
N PHE A 12 -1.98 2.62 17.08
CA PHE A 12 -3.07 2.13 16.25
C PHE A 12 -3.52 3.20 15.24
N ALA A 13 -3.70 4.44 15.67
CA ALA A 13 -4.03 5.56 14.79
C ALA A 13 -2.93 5.81 13.74
N LEU A 14 -1.66 5.69 14.14
CA LEU A 14 -0.52 5.76 13.23
C LEU A 14 -0.59 4.64 12.19
N ALA A 15 -0.84 3.39 12.61
CA ALA A 15 -0.95 2.26 11.69
C ALA A 15 -2.07 2.47 10.67
N VAL A 16 -3.25 2.84 11.14
CA VAL A 16 -4.40 3.17 10.28
C VAL A 16 -4.04 4.31 9.30
N GLY A 17 -3.36 5.36 9.78
CA GLY A 17 -2.94 6.47 8.94
C GLY A 17 -1.94 6.06 7.87
N VAL A 18 -0.92 5.27 8.23
CA VAL A 18 0.13 4.78 7.31
C VAL A 18 -0.43 3.80 6.29
N THR A 19 -1.48 3.06 6.60
CA THR A 19 -2.18 2.20 5.63
C THR A 19 -3.12 3.02 4.74
N LEU A 20 -4.09 3.73 5.33
CA LEU A 20 -5.19 4.31 4.56
C LEU A 20 -4.75 5.52 3.74
N VAL A 21 -3.96 6.44 4.30
CA VAL A 21 -3.64 7.70 3.62
C VAL A 21 -2.83 7.45 2.34
N PRO A 22 -1.76 6.64 2.35
CA PRO A 22 -1.02 6.31 1.12
C PRO A 22 -1.85 5.55 0.10
N VAL A 23 -2.70 4.60 0.52
CA VAL A 23 -3.59 3.86 -0.39
C VAL A 23 -4.56 4.81 -1.08
N VAL A 24 -5.28 5.64 -0.33
CA VAL A 24 -6.23 6.60 -0.89
C VAL A 24 -5.51 7.55 -1.84
N TYR A 25 -4.38 8.11 -1.42
CA TYR A 25 -3.62 9.05 -2.25
C TYR A 25 -3.13 8.41 -3.55
N TRP A 26 -2.49 7.25 -3.47
CA TRP A 26 -1.92 6.57 -4.63
C TRP A 26 -3.00 6.14 -5.62
N VAL A 27 -4.05 5.46 -5.15
CA VAL A 27 -5.13 4.96 -6.01
C VAL A 27 -5.93 6.11 -6.61
N SER A 28 -6.21 7.17 -5.84
CA SER A 28 -6.95 8.33 -6.39
C SER A 28 -6.16 9.03 -7.49
N ARG A 29 -4.83 9.17 -7.32
CA ARG A 29 -3.97 9.78 -8.35
C ARG A 29 -3.80 8.88 -9.56
N ASP A 30 -3.66 7.57 -9.35
CA ASP A 30 -3.60 6.59 -10.43
C ASP A 30 -4.92 6.57 -11.23
N ALA A 31 -6.07 6.60 -10.57
CA ALA A 31 -7.38 6.63 -11.21
C ALA A 31 -7.61 7.92 -12.01
N ALA A 32 -7.18 9.07 -11.47
CA ALA A 32 -7.23 10.35 -12.18
C ALA A 32 -6.36 10.33 -13.44
N ALA A 33 -5.15 9.77 -13.36
CA ALA A 33 -4.26 9.62 -14.50
C ALA A 33 -4.76 8.61 -15.56
N ARG A 34 -5.74 7.78 -15.21
CA ARG A 34 -6.42 6.82 -16.11
C ARG A 34 -7.78 7.34 -16.61
N GLY A 35 -8.12 8.60 -16.34
CA GLY A 35 -9.35 9.23 -16.84
C GLY A 35 -10.62 8.92 -16.06
N SER A 36 -10.52 8.44 -14.81
CA SER A 36 -11.70 8.24 -13.96
C SER A 36 -12.40 9.56 -13.64
N SER A 37 -13.74 9.57 -13.77
CA SER A 37 -14.58 10.70 -13.33
C SER A 37 -14.72 10.81 -11.81
N SER A 38 -14.37 9.76 -11.06
CA SER A 38 -14.47 9.75 -9.59
C SER A 38 -13.23 9.13 -8.92
N PRO A 39 -12.06 9.77 -9.02
CA PRO A 39 -10.81 9.18 -8.55
C PRO A 39 -10.77 8.97 -7.03
N SER A 40 -11.35 9.89 -6.25
CA SER A 40 -11.40 9.79 -4.79
C SER A 40 -12.22 8.60 -4.30
N LEU A 41 -13.28 8.21 -5.03
CA LEU A 41 -14.07 7.03 -4.69
C LEU A 41 -13.26 5.74 -4.87
N TRP A 42 -12.47 5.65 -5.95
CA TRP A 42 -11.54 4.53 -6.13
C TRP A 42 -10.57 4.41 -4.97
N GLY A 43 -9.98 5.53 -4.54
CA GLY A 43 -9.08 5.55 -3.39
C GLY A 43 -9.76 5.13 -2.09
N ALA A 44 -10.90 5.75 -1.77
CA ALA A 44 -11.64 5.48 -0.53
C ALA A 44 -12.10 4.02 -0.45
N PHE A 45 -12.74 3.50 -1.50
CA PHE A 45 -13.23 2.11 -1.50
C PHE A 45 -12.09 1.09 -1.50
N THR A 46 -10.96 1.38 -2.17
CA THR A 46 -9.79 0.49 -2.10
C THR A 46 -9.20 0.44 -0.70
N ALA A 47 -9.18 1.57 0.02
CA ALA A 47 -8.62 1.63 1.37
C ALA A 47 -9.43 0.83 2.41
N VAL A 48 -10.76 0.77 2.24
CA VAL A 48 -11.65 0.05 3.17
C VAL A 48 -12.03 -1.35 2.69
N SER A 49 -11.80 -1.68 1.41
CA SER A 49 -12.16 -2.96 0.82
C SER A 49 -11.06 -3.50 -0.07
N GLY A 50 -10.42 -4.57 0.40
CA GLY A 50 -9.42 -5.32 -0.38
C GLY A 50 -10.01 -5.90 -1.68
N VAL A 51 -11.30 -6.23 -1.71
CA VAL A 51 -11.98 -6.72 -2.93
C VAL A 51 -12.03 -5.62 -4.00
N VAL A 52 -12.37 -4.38 -3.61
CA VAL A 52 -12.35 -3.25 -4.54
C VAL A 52 -10.92 -2.94 -4.98
N GLY A 53 -9.95 -3.02 -4.07
CA GLY A 53 -8.54 -2.88 -4.41
C GLY A 53 -8.06 -3.91 -5.44
N LEU A 54 -8.41 -5.19 -5.24
CA LEU A 54 -8.07 -6.26 -6.19
C LEU A 54 -8.75 -6.05 -7.54
N TYR A 55 -10.04 -5.70 -7.55
CA TYR A 55 -10.74 -5.33 -8.79
C TYR A 55 -10.05 -4.16 -9.48
N TYR A 56 -9.69 -3.12 -8.74
CA TYR A 56 -9.01 -1.95 -9.29
C TYR A 56 -7.70 -2.35 -9.97
N LEU A 57 -6.86 -3.14 -9.30
CA LEU A 57 -5.54 -3.51 -9.81
C LEU A 57 -5.57 -4.55 -10.95
N LEU A 58 -6.47 -5.53 -10.88
CA LEU A 58 -6.50 -6.65 -11.82
C LEU A 58 -7.43 -6.41 -13.01
N VAL A 59 -8.44 -5.57 -12.85
CA VAL A 59 -9.51 -5.38 -13.84
C VAL A 59 -9.51 -3.97 -14.40
N TYR A 60 -9.59 -2.95 -13.54
CA TYR A 60 -9.73 -1.56 -13.97
C TYR A 60 -8.43 -0.97 -14.52
N ALA A 61 -7.33 -1.05 -13.76
CA ALA A 61 -6.06 -0.44 -14.11
C ALA A 61 -5.48 -0.99 -15.44
N PRO A 62 -5.49 -2.30 -15.74
CA PRO A 62 -4.97 -2.80 -17.01
C PRO A 62 -5.80 -2.39 -18.24
N ARG A 63 -7.11 -2.15 -18.06
CA ARG A 63 -8.01 -1.74 -19.14
C ARG A 63 -7.94 -0.25 -19.47
N ASN A 64 -7.41 0.56 -18.56
CA ASN A 64 -7.38 2.01 -18.69
C ASN A 64 -5.93 2.47 -18.64
N GLU A 65 -5.36 2.76 -19.81
CA GLU A 65 -3.99 3.26 -19.91
C GLU A 65 -3.82 4.60 -19.19
N ARG A 66 -2.65 4.81 -18.62
CA ARG A 66 -2.32 6.09 -17.99
C ARG A 66 -1.96 7.11 -19.07
N SER A 67 -2.55 8.29 -18.99
CA SER A 67 -2.20 9.43 -19.86
C SER A 67 -0.96 10.19 -19.37
N VAL A 68 -0.62 10.10 -18.07
CA VAL A 68 0.48 10.84 -17.44
C VAL A 68 1.37 9.90 -16.62
N PRO A 69 2.71 10.05 -16.67
CA PRO A 69 3.62 9.26 -15.86
C PRO A 69 3.45 9.52 -14.35
N PRO A 70 3.75 8.53 -13.48
CA PRO A 70 3.63 8.70 -12.03
C PRO A 70 4.58 9.76 -11.47
N SER A 71 4.04 10.66 -10.66
CA SER A 71 4.79 11.69 -9.93
C SER A 71 5.67 11.08 -8.81
N ARG A 72 6.59 11.89 -8.26
CA ARG A 72 7.44 11.48 -7.12
C ARG A 72 6.60 11.09 -5.89
N GLY A 73 5.55 11.84 -5.60
CA GLY A 73 4.65 11.59 -4.48
C GLY A 73 3.89 10.28 -4.64
N GLU A 74 3.36 10.00 -5.84
CA GLU A 74 2.68 8.72 -6.14
C GLU A 74 3.62 7.52 -5.99
N ARG A 75 4.88 7.64 -6.45
CA ARG A 75 5.87 6.57 -6.28
C ARG A 75 6.22 6.33 -4.82
N ALA A 76 6.32 7.39 -4.03
CA ALA A 76 6.56 7.27 -2.58
C ALA A 76 5.38 6.58 -1.89
N ALA A 77 4.15 7.02 -2.18
CA ALA A 77 2.95 6.40 -1.64
C ALA A 77 2.83 4.92 -2.04
N ALA A 78 3.04 4.59 -3.31
CA ALA A 78 3.06 3.20 -3.78
C ALA A 78 4.12 2.35 -3.06
N THR A 79 5.29 2.93 -2.77
CA THR A 79 6.35 2.25 -2.00
C THR A 79 5.88 1.92 -0.59
N VAL A 80 5.23 2.88 0.08
CA VAL A 80 4.65 2.66 1.42
C VAL A 80 3.57 1.59 1.36
N VAL A 81 2.65 1.65 0.39
CA VAL A 81 1.59 0.65 0.22
C VAL A 81 2.17 -0.76 0.03
N VAL A 82 3.21 -0.92 -0.80
CA VAL A 82 3.83 -2.24 -1.02
C VAL A 82 4.54 -2.74 0.24
N ALA A 83 5.26 -1.87 0.96
CA ALA A 83 5.86 -2.24 2.24
C ALA A 83 4.80 -2.62 3.28
N ASP A 84 3.68 -1.91 3.30
CA ASP A 84 2.56 -2.14 4.20
C ASP A 84 1.87 -3.48 3.93
N VAL A 85 1.54 -3.77 2.68
CA VAL A 85 1.00 -5.08 2.28
C VAL A 85 1.97 -6.21 2.65
N GLY A 86 3.27 -6.02 2.40
CA GLY A 86 4.28 -7.00 2.82
C GLY A 86 4.32 -7.18 4.35
N ALA A 87 4.21 -6.11 5.13
CA ALA A 87 4.20 -6.16 6.58
C ALA A 87 2.95 -6.86 7.11
N MET A 88 1.78 -6.62 6.50
CA MET A 88 0.55 -7.33 6.81
C MET A 88 0.70 -8.84 6.56
N LEU A 89 1.34 -9.24 5.45
CA LEU A 89 1.60 -10.65 5.17
C LEU A 89 2.56 -11.28 6.19
N VAL A 90 3.63 -10.58 6.57
CA VAL A 90 4.55 -11.02 7.63
C VAL A 90 3.81 -11.22 8.95
N GLY A 91 2.99 -10.23 9.36
CA GLY A 91 2.18 -10.33 10.56
C GLY A 91 1.17 -11.49 10.49
N ALA A 92 0.48 -11.65 9.36
CA ALA A 92 -0.49 -12.73 9.18
C ALA A 92 0.14 -14.13 9.20
N LEU A 93 1.39 -14.27 8.73
CA LEU A 93 2.08 -15.55 8.65
C LEU A 93 2.84 -15.92 9.94
N LEU A 94 3.39 -14.93 10.64
CA LEU A 94 4.32 -15.16 11.76
C LEU A 94 3.72 -14.83 13.13
N ALA A 95 2.73 -13.93 13.19
CA ALA A 95 2.16 -13.49 14.46
C ALA A 95 0.86 -14.25 14.78
N PRO A 96 0.56 -14.46 16.07
CA PRO A 96 -0.77 -14.86 16.52
C PRO A 96 -1.86 -13.93 15.95
N PRO A 97 -3.07 -14.46 15.65
CA PRO A 97 -4.18 -13.69 15.09
C PRO A 97 -4.87 -12.86 16.18
N ASP A 98 -4.15 -11.92 16.78
CA ASP A 98 -4.69 -10.93 17.71
C ASP A 98 -4.23 -9.50 17.34
N PRO A 99 -5.08 -8.47 17.52
CA PRO A 99 -4.78 -7.13 17.03
C PRO A 99 -3.54 -6.48 17.65
N PHE A 100 -3.22 -6.83 18.90
CA PHE A 100 -2.12 -6.21 19.62
C PHE A 100 -0.78 -6.77 19.16
N THR A 101 -0.67 -8.10 19.07
CA THR A 101 0.54 -8.74 18.56
C THR A 101 0.73 -8.39 17.09
N GLN A 102 -0.34 -8.39 16.28
CA GLN A 102 -0.23 -7.93 14.89
C GLN A 102 0.29 -6.50 14.78
N LEU A 103 -0.18 -5.56 15.61
CA LEU A 103 0.32 -4.17 15.61
C LEU A 103 1.81 -4.09 15.98
N VAL A 104 2.24 -4.88 16.96
CA VAL A 104 3.64 -4.93 17.40
C VAL A 104 4.56 -5.50 16.31
N TRP A 105 4.10 -6.50 15.56
CA TRP A 105 4.85 -7.07 14.44
C TRP A 105 4.81 -6.21 13.17
N TRP A 106 3.71 -5.50 12.96
CA TRP A 106 3.51 -4.66 11.78
C TRP A 106 4.51 -3.50 11.73
N LEU A 107 4.68 -2.76 12.83
CA LEU A 107 5.58 -1.60 12.91
C LEU A 107 7.02 -1.88 12.43
N PRO A 108 7.76 -2.84 13.02
CA PRO A 108 9.11 -3.16 12.55
C PRO A 108 9.10 -3.72 11.14
N SER A 109 8.07 -4.50 10.76
CA SER A 109 7.97 -5.08 9.41
C SER A 109 7.86 -4.01 8.33
N VAL A 110 7.03 -2.97 8.52
CA VAL A 110 6.94 -1.85 7.57
C VAL A 110 8.29 -1.15 7.45
N VAL A 111 8.94 -0.83 8.56
CA VAL A 111 10.24 -0.16 8.57
C VAL A 111 11.31 -0.98 7.84
N LEU A 112 11.33 -2.30 8.05
CA LEU A 112 12.28 -3.21 7.41
C LEU A 112 11.99 -3.44 5.93
N LEU A 113 10.71 -3.42 5.53
CA LEU A 113 10.30 -3.65 4.15
C LEU A 113 10.37 -2.38 3.29
N LEU A 114 10.34 -1.18 3.87
CA LEU A 114 10.49 0.07 3.12
C LEU A 114 11.79 0.14 2.28
N PRO A 115 12.98 -0.20 2.82
CA PRO A 115 14.22 -0.31 2.04
C PRO A 115 14.17 -1.32 0.90
N VAL A 116 13.36 -2.38 1.03
CA VAL A 116 13.16 -3.42 0.00
C VAL A 116 12.17 -2.95 -1.06
N ALA A 117 11.07 -2.31 -0.64
CA ALA A 117 10.05 -1.78 -1.53
C ALA A 117 10.56 -0.59 -2.36
N TYR A 118 11.45 0.23 -1.81
CA TYR A 118 11.99 1.41 -2.49
C TYR A 118 12.67 1.12 -3.84
N PRO A 119 13.67 0.22 -3.96
CA PRO A 119 14.29 -0.09 -5.24
C PRO A 119 13.31 -0.77 -6.21
N LEU A 120 12.39 -1.61 -5.70
CA LEU A 120 11.39 -2.29 -6.51
C LEU A 120 10.42 -1.29 -7.14
N VAL A 121 9.76 -0.48 -6.31
CA VAL A 121 8.64 0.37 -6.72
C VAL A 121 9.11 1.75 -7.16
N TYR A 122 9.85 2.46 -6.30
CA TYR A 122 10.23 3.85 -6.54
C TYR A 122 11.23 4.02 -7.67
N ARG A 123 12.23 3.12 -7.74
CA ARG A 123 13.25 3.12 -8.82
C ARG A 123 12.83 2.33 -10.08
N GLN A 124 11.60 1.83 -10.13
CA GLN A 124 11.07 1.04 -11.24
C GLN A 124 11.87 -0.26 -11.52
N GLY A 125 12.37 -0.93 -10.47
CA GLY A 125 13.13 -2.17 -10.61
C GLY A 125 12.37 -3.26 -11.38
N TYR A 126 11.05 -3.34 -11.25
CA TYR A 126 10.19 -4.29 -11.98
C TYR A 126 10.21 -4.12 -13.51
N ARG A 127 10.53 -2.93 -14.02
CA ARG A 127 10.68 -2.69 -15.48
C ARG A 127 12.05 -3.11 -16.03
N ARG A 128 13.03 -3.36 -15.14
CA ARG A 128 14.41 -3.73 -15.50
C ARG A 128 14.69 -5.22 -15.38
N LEU A 129 13.77 -5.99 -14.79
CA LEU A 129 13.87 -7.44 -14.82
C LEU A 129 13.63 -7.89 -16.26
N PRO A 130 14.57 -8.63 -16.88
CA PRO A 130 14.30 -9.22 -18.19
C PRO A 130 13.06 -10.10 -18.05
N VAL A 131 12.11 -9.94 -18.97
CA VAL A 131 10.98 -10.86 -19.09
C VAL A 131 11.57 -12.23 -19.42
N VAL A 132 11.77 -13.07 -18.41
CA VAL A 132 12.15 -14.47 -18.59
C VAL A 132 10.89 -15.18 -19.08
N GLY A 133 10.63 -15.10 -20.38
CA GLY A 133 9.38 -15.58 -20.96
C GLY A 133 9.17 -15.18 -22.41
N SER A 134 10.16 -15.43 -23.26
CA SER A 134 9.94 -15.61 -24.70
C SER A 134 10.89 -16.70 -25.18
N VAL A 135 10.50 -17.95 -24.95
CA VAL A 135 10.97 -19.13 -25.65
C VAL A 135 9.76 -19.78 -26.28
#